data_AF-A0A520JB54-F1
#
_entry.id   AF-A0A520JB54-F1
#
_cell.length_a   1.000
_cell.length_b   1.000
_cell.length_c   1.000
_cell.angle_alpha   90.00
_cell.angle_beta   90.00
_cell.angle_gamma   90.00
#
_symmetry.space_group_name_H-M   'P 1'
#
loop_
_entity.id
_entity.type
_entity.pdbx_description
1 polymer ?
#
loop_
_entity_poly.entity_id
_entity_poly.type
_entity_poly.pdbx_seq_one_letter_code
_entity_poly.pdbx_strand_id
1 'polypeptide(L)'
;GPETLARIERQASVIARLARIDLAVGDAPAGGAVQVVVDEATFVLPLAGVIDLDAERARLTKGIEAAAKERDALAGRLNNPSFVERAKPEAVEKARADHAEKSAEAERLSAALARLG
;
A
#
# COMPACT_ATOMS: atom_id res chain seq x y z
N GLY A 1 23.91 6.44 -13.50
CA GLY A 1 25.22 6.64 -14.15
C GLY A 1 25.86 7.97 -13.75
N PRO A 2 27.16 8.17 -14.01
CA PRO A 2 27.93 9.35 -13.59
C PRO A 2 27.42 10.67 -14.21
N GLU A 3 26.94 10.64 -15.46
CA GLU A 3 26.34 11.83 -16.09
C GLU A 3 25.05 12.27 -15.40
N THR A 4 24.21 11.32 -14.99
CA THR A 4 22.96 11.58 -14.28
C THR A 4 23.24 12.20 -12.91
N LEU A 5 24.22 11.69 -12.16
CA LEU A 5 24.66 12.28 -10.90
C LEU A 5 25.14 13.72 -11.10
N ALA A 6 25.98 13.96 -12.11
CA ALA A 6 26.46 15.31 -12.40
C ALA A 6 25.33 16.28 -12.80
N ARG A 7 24.27 15.81 -13.46
CA ARG A 7 23.08 16.63 -13.75
C ARG A 7 22.30 16.96 -12.49
N ILE A 8 22.09 15.96 -11.62
CA ILE A 8 21.41 16.13 -10.34
C ILE A 8 22.15 17.16 -9.47
N GLU A 9 23.48 17.03 -9.33
CA GLU A 9 24.30 17.96 -8.56
C GLU A 9 24.21 19.39 -9.10
N ARG A 10 24.36 19.58 -10.41
CA ARG A 10 24.24 20.91 -11.04
C ARG A 10 22.87 21.56 -10.82
N GLN A 11 21.81 20.76 -10.69
CA GLN A 11 20.43 21.25 -10.58
C GLN A 11 19.86 21.12 -9.16
N ALA A 12 20.68 20.69 -8.18
CA ALA A 12 20.21 20.31 -6.85
C ALA A 12 19.39 21.41 -6.16
N SER A 13 19.82 22.67 -6.25
CA SER A 13 19.11 23.80 -5.61
C SER A 13 17.76 24.11 -6.26
N VAL A 14 17.63 23.92 -7.57
CA VAL A 14 16.37 24.12 -8.31
C VAL A 14 15.41 22.97 -7.99
N ILE A 15 15.91 21.74 -8.02
CA ILE A 15 15.13 20.53 -7.68
C ILE A 15 14.61 20.62 -6.25
N ALA A 16 15.49 20.89 -5.27
CA ALA A 16 15.13 21.04 -3.86
C ALA A 16 14.03 22.09 -3.66
N ARG A 17 14.13 23.24 -4.34
CA ARG A 17 13.14 24.32 -4.24
C ARG A 17 11.78 23.94 -4.85
N LEU A 18 11.77 23.33 -6.04
CA LEU A 18 10.52 22.98 -6.74
C LEU A 18 9.80 21.82 -6.06
N ALA A 19 10.55 20.80 -5.62
CA ALA A 19 9.99 19.61 -4.97
C ALA A 19 9.79 19.76 -3.45
N ARG A 20 10.36 20.82 -2.84
CA ARG A 20 10.37 21.05 -1.38
C ARG A 20 11.00 19.89 -0.61
N ILE A 21 12.20 19.51 -1.03
CA ILE A 21 12.97 18.40 -0.45
C ILE A 21 14.38 18.84 -0.12
N ASP A 22 14.98 18.16 0.85
CA ASP A 22 16.42 18.10 0.99
C ASP A 22 16.93 16.88 0.21
N LEU A 23 17.92 17.11 -0.68
CA LEU A 23 18.46 16.08 -1.55
C LEU A 23 19.75 15.50 -0.96
N ALA A 24 19.82 14.18 -0.87
CA ALA A 24 21.03 13.44 -0.54
C ALA A 24 21.33 12.40 -1.64
N VAL A 25 22.61 12.20 -1.93
CA VAL A 25 23.11 11.18 -2.86
C VAL A 25 23.86 10.13 -2.05
N GLY A 26 23.53 8.86 -2.25
CA GLY A 26 24.15 7.75 -1.53
C GLY A 26 23.15 6.65 -1.24
N ASP A 27 23.49 5.79 -0.28
CA ASP A 27 22.62 4.71 0.16
C ASP A 27 21.40 5.26 0.91
N ALA A 28 20.25 4.62 0.69
CA ALA A 28 19.05 4.95 1.42
C ALA A 28 19.20 4.55 2.90
N PRO A 29 18.69 5.38 3.84
CA PRO A 29 18.63 4.98 5.24
C PRO A 29 17.71 3.77 5.41
N ALA A 30 17.98 2.96 6.44
CA ALA A 30 17.16 1.79 6.75
C ALA A 30 15.74 2.19 7.21
N GLY A 31 14.78 1.31 6.95
CA GLY A 31 13.38 1.46 7.39
C GLY A 31 12.40 1.65 6.22
N GLY A 32 11.15 1.97 6.58
CA GLY A 32 10.07 2.19 5.61
C GLY A 32 10.35 3.39 4.70
N ALA A 33 10.33 3.15 3.40
CA ALA A 33 10.58 4.18 2.39
C ALA A 33 9.76 3.94 1.13
N VAL A 34 9.40 5.04 0.45
CA VAL A 34 8.86 4.97 -0.90
C VAL A 34 10.03 5.00 -1.89
N GLN A 35 10.08 4.05 -2.81
CA GLN A 35 11.09 3.97 -3.84
C GLN A 35 10.48 4.18 -5.22
N VAL A 36 11.15 4.97 -6.05
CA VAL A 36 10.77 5.21 -7.45
C VAL A 36 12.00 4.99 -8.32
N VAL A 37 11.90 4.06 -9.28
CA VAL A 37 12.97 3.79 -10.24
C VAL A 37 12.65 4.51 -11.54
N VAL A 38 13.58 5.33 -12.02
CA VAL A 38 13.50 6.04 -13.30
C VAL A 38 14.81 5.77 -14.05
N ASP A 39 14.72 5.02 -15.14
CA ASP A 39 15.86 4.51 -15.90
C ASP A 39 16.90 3.85 -14.98
N GLU A 40 18.06 4.49 -14.82
CA GLU A 40 19.20 4.05 -14.02
C GLU A 40 19.25 4.64 -12.60
N ALA A 41 18.29 5.51 -12.24
CA ALA A 41 18.25 6.18 -10.95
C ALA A 41 17.15 5.59 -10.07
N THR A 42 17.47 5.35 -8.79
CA THR A 42 16.48 5.00 -7.77
C THR A 42 16.37 6.16 -6.78
N PHE A 43 15.20 6.77 -6.71
CA PHE A 43 14.87 7.79 -5.74
C PHE A 43 14.23 7.14 -4.52
N VAL A 44 14.70 7.48 -3.33
CA VAL A 44 14.17 6.93 -2.08
C VAL A 44 13.74 8.07 -1.18
N LEU A 45 12.48 8.01 -0.72
CA LEU A 45 11.91 8.92 0.26
C LEU A 45 11.69 8.16 1.57
N PRO A 46 12.55 8.38 2.59
CA PRO A 46 12.34 7.81 3.91
C PRO A 46 11.05 8.34 4.53
N LEU A 47 10.24 7.46 5.11
CA LEU A 47 8.98 7.84 5.75
C LEU A 47 9.15 8.16 7.25
N ALA A 48 10.24 7.69 7.86
CA ALA A 48 10.58 7.96 9.24
C ALA A 48 10.74 9.48 9.47
N GLY A 49 10.01 10.02 10.46
CA GLY A 49 10.01 11.45 10.77
C GLY A 49 8.99 12.27 9.99
N VAL A 50 8.36 11.71 8.95
CA VAL A 50 7.24 12.33 8.21
C VAL A 50 5.90 11.79 8.71
N ILE A 51 5.85 10.50 9.03
CA ILE A 51 4.69 9.83 9.62
C ILE A 51 5.11 8.96 10.81
N ASP A 52 4.21 8.82 11.78
CA ASP A 52 4.36 7.81 12.83
C ASP A 52 4.09 6.43 12.22
N LEU A 53 5.18 5.72 11.91
CA LEU A 53 5.12 4.42 11.24
C LEU A 53 4.45 3.35 12.11
N ASP A 54 4.55 3.43 13.43
CA ASP A 54 3.96 2.44 14.32
C ASP A 54 2.45 2.65 14.44
N ALA A 55 2.02 3.91 14.55
CA ALA A 55 0.61 4.26 14.46
C ALA A 55 0.01 3.86 13.10
N GLU A 56 0.76 4.07 12.01
CA GLU A 56 0.33 3.72 10.66
C GLU A 56 0.21 2.20 10.47
N ARG A 57 1.22 1.43 10.91
CA ARG A 57 1.18 -0.03 10.92
C ARG A 57 -0.01 -0.56 11.71
N ALA A 58 -0.27 0.02 12.89
CA ALA A 58 -1.40 -0.37 13.72
C ALA A 58 -2.75 -0.08 13.04
N ARG A 59 -2.89 1.09 12.40
CA ARG A 59 -4.10 1.45 11.65
C ARG A 59 -4.34 0.49 10.48
N LEU A 60 -3.31 0.19 9.69
CA LEU A 60 -3.39 -0.73 8.56
C LEU A 60 -3.72 -2.15 9.01
N THR A 61 -3.05 -2.66 10.04
CA THR A 61 -3.29 -3.99 10.60
C THR A 61 -4.75 -4.14 11.04
N LYS A 62 -5.28 -3.16 11.78
CA LYS A 62 -6.68 -3.18 12.20
C LYS A 62 -7.66 -3.16 11.02
N GLY A 63 -7.35 -2.40 9.97
CA GLY A 63 -8.14 -2.38 8.74
C GLY A 63 -8.13 -3.74 8.03
N ILE A 64 -6.96 -4.38 7.93
CA ILE A 64 -6.80 -5.73 7.36
C ILE A 64 -7.64 -6.73 8.14
N GLU A 65 -7.54 -6.73 9.47
CA GLU A 65 -8.33 -7.63 10.33
C GLU A 65 -9.83 -7.46 10.14
N ALA A 66 -10.32 -6.21 10.04
CA ALA A 66 -11.73 -5.93 9.82
C ALA A 66 -12.20 -6.43 8.45
N ALA A 67 -11.48 -6.07 7.38
CA ALA A 67 -11.80 -6.50 6.01
C ALA A 67 -11.72 -8.02 5.84
N ALA A 68 -10.70 -8.66 6.41
CA ALA A 68 -10.52 -10.11 6.36
C ALA A 68 -11.64 -10.84 7.11
N LYS A 69 -12.06 -10.34 8.28
CA LYS A 69 -13.17 -10.93 9.04
C LYS A 69 -14.47 -10.89 8.26
N GLU A 70 -14.78 -9.77 7.61
CA GLU A 70 -15.98 -9.63 6.77
C GLU A 70 -15.91 -10.53 5.53
N ARG A 71 -14.76 -10.55 4.84
CA ARG A 71 -14.49 -11.47 3.72
C ARG A 71 -14.72 -12.91 4.14
N ASP A 72 -14.13 -13.36 5.23
CA ASP A 72 -14.18 -14.76 5.66
C ASP A 72 -15.60 -15.16 6.11
N ALA A 73 -16.33 -14.24 6.73
CA ALA A 73 -17.74 -14.45 7.05
C ALA A 73 -18.60 -14.62 5.78
N LEU A 74 -18.37 -13.79 4.75
CA LEU A 74 -19.06 -13.90 3.47
C LEU A 74 -18.66 -15.17 2.72
N ALA A 75 -17.38 -15.53 2.72
CA ALA A 75 -16.87 -16.77 2.14
C ALA A 75 -17.54 -17.99 2.80
N GLY A 76 -17.65 -18.00 4.12
CA GLY A 76 -18.36 -19.04 4.87
C GLY A 76 -19.83 -19.16 4.48
N ARG A 77 -20.52 -18.03 4.28
CA ARG A 77 -21.91 -18.02 3.80
C ARG A 77 -22.03 -18.56 2.37
N LEU A 78 -21.15 -18.15 1.47
CA LEU A 78 -21.15 -18.56 0.07
C LEU A 78 -20.73 -20.04 -0.11
N ASN A 79 -19.92 -20.58 0.79
CA ASN A 79 -19.55 -22.00 0.82
C ASN A 79 -20.64 -22.90 1.40
N ASN A 80 -21.70 -22.34 2.01
CA ASN A 80 -22.82 -23.11 2.52
C ASN A 80 -23.84 -23.40 1.39
N PRO A 81 -23.99 -24.65 0.92
CA PRO A 81 -24.91 -24.98 -0.17
C PRO A 81 -26.36 -24.60 0.14
N SER A 82 -26.78 -24.74 1.41
CA SER A 82 -28.13 -24.36 1.82
C SER A 82 -28.39 -22.86 1.69
N PHE A 83 -27.37 -22.01 1.80
CA PHE A 83 -27.52 -20.58 1.55
C PHE A 83 -27.63 -20.31 0.05
N VAL A 84 -26.74 -20.89 -0.74
CA VAL A 84 -26.68 -20.69 -2.20
C VAL A 84 -27.96 -21.18 -2.89
N GLU A 85 -28.51 -22.31 -2.45
CA GLU A 85 -29.70 -22.92 -3.08
C GLU A 85 -31.02 -22.28 -2.63
N ARG A 86 -31.09 -21.79 -1.38
CA ARG A 86 -32.36 -21.33 -0.78
C ARG A 86 -32.50 -19.82 -0.72
N ALA A 87 -31.39 -19.08 -0.77
CA ALA A 87 -31.45 -17.63 -0.78
C ALA A 87 -31.94 -17.12 -2.15
N LYS A 88 -32.51 -15.92 -2.15
CA LYS A 88 -32.87 -15.24 -3.39
C LYS A 88 -31.60 -15.03 -4.23
N PRO A 89 -31.66 -15.16 -5.57
CA PRO A 89 -30.50 -14.93 -6.44
C PRO A 89 -29.79 -13.60 -6.16
N GLU A 90 -30.55 -12.52 -6.00
CA GLU A 90 -30.01 -11.18 -5.67
C GLU A 90 -29.21 -11.16 -4.36
N ALA A 91 -29.59 -11.96 -3.36
CA ALA A 91 -28.88 -12.02 -2.09
C ALA A 91 -27.56 -12.80 -2.20
N VAL A 92 -27.51 -13.82 -3.06
CA VAL A 92 -26.30 -14.57 -3.38
C VAL A 92 -25.33 -13.70 -4.17
N GLU A 93 -25.83 -13.02 -5.22
CA GLU A 93 -25.02 -12.12 -6.04
C GLU A 93 -24.47 -10.95 -5.22
N LYS A 94 -25.28 -10.34 -4.35
CA LYS A 94 -24.80 -9.31 -3.43
C LYS A 94 -23.70 -9.85 -2.51
N ALA A 95 -23.89 -11.03 -1.92
CA ALA A 95 -22.87 -11.63 -1.05
C ALA A 95 -21.55 -11.91 -1.80
N ARG A 96 -21.61 -12.31 -3.08
CA ARG A 96 -20.41 -12.48 -3.93
C ARG A 96 -19.73 -11.15 -4.23
N ALA A 97 -20.49 -10.11 -4.55
CA ALA A 97 -19.97 -8.77 -4.80
C ALA A 97 -19.29 -8.19 -3.54
N ASP A 98 -19.97 -8.26 -2.40
CA ASP A 98 -19.46 -7.81 -1.10
C ASP A 98 -18.18 -8.59 -0.73
N HIS A 99 -18.13 -9.90 -1.00
CA HIS A 99 -16.94 -10.72 -0.75
C HIS A 99 -15.75 -10.27 -1.60
N ALA A 100 -15.99 -9.99 -2.90
CA ALA A 100 -14.94 -9.53 -3.80
C ALA A 100 -14.41 -8.16 -3.38
N GLU A 101 -15.30 -7.24 -2.98
CA GLU A 101 -14.92 -5.92 -2.46
C GLU A 101 -14.04 -6.04 -1.22
N LYS A 102 -14.45 -6.86 -0.23
CA LYS A 102 -13.71 -7.04 1.02
C LYS A 102 -12.38 -7.75 0.82
N SER A 103 -12.31 -8.68 -0.13
CA SER A 103 -11.05 -9.29 -0.55
C SER A 103 -10.09 -8.26 -1.13
N ALA A 104 -10.56 -7.43 -2.07
CA ALA A 104 -9.75 -6.40 -2.69
C ALA A 104 -9.34 -5.29 -1.70
N GLU A 105 -10.17 -4.99 -0.71
CA GLU A 105 -9.84 -4.08 0.39
C GLU A 105 -8.71 -4.64 1.26
N ALA A 106 -8.83 -5.89 1.72
CA ALA A 106 -7.81 -6.57 2.52
C ALA A 106 -6.47 -6.66 1.78
N GLU A 107 -6.48 -6.97 0.48
CA GLU A 107 -5.28 -7.01 -0.37
C GLU A 107 -4.62 -5.64 -0.49
N ARG A 108 -5.38 -4.58 -0.78
CA ARG A 108 -4.85 -3.21 -0.89
C ARG A 108 -4.21 -2.75 0.42
N LEU A 109 -4.85 -3.03 1.56
CA LEU A 109 -4.31 -2.68 2.87
C LEU A 109 -3.05 -3.50 3.21
N SER A 110 -3.03 -4.78 2.88
CA SER A 110 -1.85 -5.65 3.08
C SER A 110 -0.66 -5.19 2.24
N ALA A 111 -0.91 -4.83 0.98
CA ALA A 111 0.13 -4.26 0.11
C ALA A 111 0.66 -2.92 0.63
N ALA A 112 -0.21 -2.10 1.25
CA ALA A 112 0.23 -0.87 1.92
C ALA A 112 1.10 -1.14 3.14
N LEU A 113 0.71 -2.11 3.97
CA LEU A 113 1.50 -2.51 5.13
C LEU A 113 2.88 -3.04 4.73
N ALA A 114 2.95 -3.88 3.69
CA ALA A 114 4.22 -4.42 3.18
C ALA A 114 5.20 -3.34 2.68
N ARG A 115 4.69 -2.19 2.20
CA ARG A 115 5.55 -1.06 1.78
C ARG A 115 6.20 -0.33 2.96
N LEU A 116 5.70 -0.50 4.18
CA LEU A 116 6.24 0.17 5.37
C LEU A 116 7.41 -0.58 6.01
N GLY A 117 7.74 -1.79 5.51
CA GLY A 117 8.75 -2.67 6.10
C GLY A 117 8.17 -3.53 7.20
#